data_AF-A0A9P5UBW7-F1
#
_entry.id   AF-A0A9P5UBW7-F1
#
_cell.length_a   1.000
_cell.length_b   1.000
_cell.length_c   1.000
_cell.angle_alpha   90.00
_cell.angle_beta   90.00
_cell.angle_gamma   90.00
#
_symmetry.space_group_name_H-M   'P 1'
#
loop_
_entity.id
_entity.type
_entity.pdbx_description
1 polymer ?
#
loop_
_entity_poly.entity_id
_entity_poly.type
_entity_poly.pdbx_seq_one_letter_code
_entity_poly.pdbx_strand_id
1 'polypeptide(L)'
;FSCLLAGCSRRFTSQYTLKVHMEAHKPKPKVSFPCTHGCSERFSRQHDRLRHEVAKHGKICEFTCEECGKFFSTNKTLSNHRCPVAQGGTRWVPSI
;
A
#
# COMPACT_ATOMS: atom_id res chain seq x y z
N PHE A 1 -18.93 10.66 -20.25
CA PHE A 1 -18.24 9.43 -20.70
C PHE A 1 -18.73 8.25 -19.88
N SER A 2 -19.40 7.25 -20.48
CA SER A 2 -19.91 6.07 -19.77
C SER A 2 -18.98 4.88 -19.92
N CYS A 3 -18.98 3.98 -18.93
CA CYS A 3 -18.37 2.66 -19.11
C CYS A 3 -19.17 1.86 -20.14
N LEU A 4 -18.47 1.08 -20.96
CA LEU A 4 -19.03 0.28 -22.06
C LEU A 4 -19.05 -1.22 -21.70
N LEU A 5 -18.51 -1.60 -20.54
CA LEU A 5 -18.48 -2.99 -20.11
C LEU A 5 -19.86 -3.41 -19.61
N ALA A 6 -20.34 -4.56 -20.09
CA ALA A 6 -21.58 -5.17 -19.64
C ALA A 6 -21.56 -5.36 -18.10
N GLY A 7 -22.59 -4.84 -17.42
CA GLY A 7 -22.70 -4.88 -15.96
C GLY A 7 -22.04 -3.71 -15.22
N CYS A 8 -21.40 -2.75 -15.92
CA CYS A 8 -20.88 -1.53 -15.30
C CYS A 8 -21.67 -0.29 -15.74
N SER A 9 -22.39 0.34 -14.82
CA SER A 9 -23.21 1.55 -15.07
C SER A 9 -22.52 2.86 -14.69
N ARG A 10 -21.19 2.85 -14.47
CA ARG A 10 -20.46 4.04 -14.03
C ARG A 10 -20.34 5.08 -15.15
N ARG A 11 -20.52 6.35 -14.77
CA ARG A 11 -20.40 7.51 -15.65
C ARG A 11 -19.35 8.47 -15.11
N PHE A 12 -18.63 9.10 -16.02
CA PHE A 12 -17.47 9.94 -15.76
C PHE A 12 -17.60 11.27 -16.50
N THR A 13 -17.07 12.33 -15.88
CA THR A 13 -17.08 13.71 -16.38
C THR A 13 -15.98 14.00 -17.40
N SER A 14 -14.94 13.16 -17.47
CA SER A 14 -13.79 13.32 -18.38
C SER A 14 -13.41 12.02 -19.08
N GLN A 15 -12.85 12.14 -20.29
CA GLN A 15 -12.31 11.01 -21.04
C GLN A 15 -11.09 10.39 -20.35
N TYR A 16 -10.26 11.20 -19.69
CA TYR A 16 -9.12 10.73 -18.93
C TYR A 16 -9.55 9.78 -17.80
N THR A 17 -10.56 10.17 -17.02
CA THR A 17 -11.05 9.36 -15.90
C THR A 17 -11.77 8.09 -16.37
N LEU A 18 -12.48 8.15 -17.50
CA LEU A 18 -13.01 6.94 -18.14
C LEU A 18 -11.88 5.98 -18.54
N LYS A 19 -10.81 6.49 -19.18
CA LYS A 19 -9.70 5.66 -19.64
C LYS A 19 -9.01 4.92 -18.49
N VAL A 20 -8.74 5.63 -17.39
CA VAL A 20 -8.18 5.03 -16.17
C VAL A 20 -9.14 4.01 -15.54
N HIS A 21 -10.45 4.29 -15.57
CA HIS A 21 -11.45 3.34 -15.09
C HIS A 21 -11.47 2.04 -15.90
N MET A 22 -11.35 2.11 -17.23
CA MET A 22 -11.30 0.93 -18.08
C MET A 22 -10.11 0.01 -17.75
N GLU A 23 -8.98 0.55 -17.31
CA GLU A 23 -7.85 -0.26 -16.83
C GLU A 23 -8.19 -1.10 -15.59
N ALA A 24 -9.18 -0.69 -14.79
CA ALA A 24 -9.63 -1.46 -13.64
C ALA A 24 -10.47 -2.70 -14.01
N HIS A 25 -11.04 -2.73 -15.22
CA HIS A 25 -11.75 -3.91 -15.74
C HIS A 25 -10.80 -4.99 -16.24
N LYS A 26 -9.55 -4.64 -16.57
CA LYS A 26 -8.55 -5.63 -16.94
C LYS A 26 -8.22 -6.48 -15.71
N PRO A 27 -8.09 -7.81 -15.86
CA PRO A 27 -7.62 -8.66 -14.77
C PRO A 27 -6.22 -8.18 -14.38
N LYS A 28 -6.10 -7.61 -13.17
CA LYS A 28 -4.79 -7.23 -12.64
C LYS A 28 -4.00 -8.52 -12.42
N PRO A 29 -2.74 -8.61 -12.91
CA PRO A 29 -1.90 -9.75 -12.60
C PRO A 29 -1.86 -9.92 -11.09
N LYS A 30 -1.88 -11.17 -10.61
CA LYS A 30 -1.61 -11.48 -9.20
C LYS A 30 -0.16 -11.12 -8.90
N VAL A 31 0.09 -9.85 -8.64
CA VAL A 31 1.39 -9.36 -8.20
C VAL A 31 1.56 -9.84 -6.77
N SER A 32 2.34 -10.91 -6.62
CA SER A 32 2.84 -11.32 -5.32
C SER A 32 4.06 -10.49 -4.95
N PHE A 33 4.22 -10.19 -3.67
CA PHE A 33 5.40 -9.57 -3.10
C PHE A 33 6.28 -10.66 -2.48
N PRO A 34 7.33 -11.15 -3.16
CA PRO A 34 8.24 -12.12 -2.59
C PRO A 34 9.10 -11.48 -1.50
N CYS A 35 9.41 -12.28 -0.49
CA CYS A 35 10.41 -12.01 0.55
C CYS A 35 11.75 -11.57 -0.05
N THR A 36 12.34 -10.47 0.44
CA THR A 36 13.63 -9.96 -0.07
C THR A 36 14.84 -10.70 0.50
N HIS A 37 14.67 -11.52 1.53
CA HIS A 37 15.75 -12.22 2.23
C HIS A 37 16.02 -13.64 1.70
N GLY A 38 15.58 -13.95 0.47
CA GLY A 38 15.85 -15.24 -0.18
C GLY A 38 14.97 -16.40 0.31
N CYS A 39 13.89 -16.11 1.04
CA CYS A 39 12.94 -17.11 1.49
C CYS A 39 11.84 -17.37 0.44
N SER A 40 11.22 -18.56 0.48
CA SER A 40 10.20 -18.97 -0.51
C SER A 40 8.83 -18.31 -0.30
N GLU A 41 8.67 -17.50 0.75
CA GLU A 41 7.41 -16.87 1.12
C GLU A 41 7.03 -15.72 0.17
N ARG A 42 5.75 -15.70 -0.23
CA ARG A 42 5.18 -14.72 -1.15
C ARG A 42 3.87 -14.20 -0.60
N PHE A 43 3.69 -12.88 -0.63
CA PHE A 43 2.54 -12.23 -0.01
C PHE A 43 1.67 -11.54 -1.05
N SER A 44 0.38 -11.40 -0.77
CA SER A 44 -0.55 -10.67 -1.65
C SER A 44 -0.47 -9.15 -1.48
N ARG A 45 0.14 -8.67 -0.37
CA ARG A 45 0.32 -7.25 -0.07
C ARG A 45 1.73 -6.97 0.41
N GLN A 46 2.24 -5.78 0.09
CA GLN A 46 3.56 -5.32 0.51
C GLN A 46 3.69 -5.23 2.05
N HIS A 47 2.62 -4.81 2.74
CA HIS A 47 2.59 -4.73 4.20
C HIS A 47 2.76 -6.11 4.87
N ASP A 48 2.12 -7.14 4.32
CA ASP A 48 2.22 -8.51 4.87
C ASP A 48 3.64 -9.07 4.69
N ARG A 49 4.25 -8.81 3.54
CA ARG A 49 5.67 -9.14 3.32
C ARG A 49 6.56 -8.41 4.32
N LEU A 50 6.38 -7.11 4.51
CA LEU A 50 7.23 -6.34 5.42
C LEU A 50 7.10 -6.85 6.86
N ARG A 51 5.88 -7.13 7.34
CA ARG A 51 5.66 -7.73 8.66
C ARG A 51 6.39 -9.06 8.80
N HIS A 52 6.36 -9.90 7.77
CA HIS A 52 7.11 -11.15 7.75
C HIS A 52 8.62 -10.90 7.84
N GLU A 53 9.16 -9.96 7.05
CA GLU A 53 10.59 -9.64 7.03
C GLU A 53 11.07 -9.09 8.38
N VAL A 54 10.28 -8.25 9.04
CA VAL A 54 10.57 -7.76 10.40
C VAL A 54 10.59 -8.92 11.40
N ALA A 55 9.56 -9.76 11.38
CA ALA A 55 9.39 -10.82 12.37
C ALA A 55 10.34 -12.02 12.18
N LYS A 56 10.74 -12.33 10.94
CA LYS A 56 11.52 -13.53 10.61
C LYS A 56 12.97 -13.24 10.23
N HIS A 57 13.24 -12.05 9.69
CA HIS A 57 14.56 -11.67 9.23
C HIS A 57 15.13 -10.48 9.98
N GLY A 58 14.43 -9.95 10.99
CA GLY A 58 14.87 -8.80 11.76
C GLY A 58 14.99 -7.53 10.92
N LYS A 59 14.24 -7.45 9.81
CA LYS A 59 14.28 -6.27 8.94
C LYS A 59 13.85 -5.03 9.72
N ILE A 60 14.67 -3.98 9.63
CA ILE A 60 14.37 -2.69 10.23
C ILE A 60 13.36 -1.95 9.35
N CYS A 61 12.27 -1.49 9.97
CA CYS A 61 11.22 -0.75 9.29
C CYS A 61 11.52 0.75 9.24
N GLU A 62 11.84 1.25 8.06
CA GLU A 62 12.11 2.66 7.86
C GLU A 62 10.88 3.53 8.12
N PHE A 63 9.67 3.10 7.77
CA PHE A 63 8.46 3.92 7.89
C PHE A 63 7.72 3.67 9.20
N THR A 64 8.22 4.19 10.30
CA THR A 64 7.61 4.03 11.63
C THR A 64 7.06 5.36 12.14
N CYS A 65 5.88 5.31 12.77
CA CYS A 65 5.30 6.44 13.47
C CYS A 65 5.95 6.59 14.85
N GLU A 66 6.53 7.76 15.11
CA GLU A 66 7.20 8.08 16.39
C GLU A 66 6.25 7.98 17.59
N GLU A 67 5.04 8.52 17.46
CA GLU A 67 4.07 8.66 18.55
C GLU A 67 3.43 7.33 18.99
N CYS A 68 3.30 6.35 18.10
CA CYS A 68 2.62 5.09 18.41
C CYS A 68 3.43 3.82 18.08
N GLY A 69 4.65 3.97 17.55
CA GLY A 69 5.53 2.86 17.17
C GLY A 69 5.03 1.99 16.02
N LYS A 70 3.92 2.35 15.35
CA LYS A 70 3.41 1.56 14.21
C LYS A 70 4.29 1.72 12.99
N PHE A 71 4.66 0.60 12.36
CA PHE A 71 5.41 0.58 11.12
C PHE A 71 4.51 0.39 9.89
N PHE A 72 4.98 0.87 8.75
CA PHE A 72 4.27 0.91 7.48
C PHE A 72 5.17 0.45 6.34
N SER A 73 4.57 -0.01 5.24
CA SER A 73 5.34 -0.49 4.09
C SER A 73 5.79 0.59 3.12
N THR A 74 5.21 1.78 3.22
CA THR A 74 5.55 2.93 2.38
C THR A 74 5.41 4.23 3.15
N ASN A 75 6.14 5.26 2.71
CA ASN A 75 5.96 6.62 3.21
C ASN A 75 4.51 7.10 3.03
N LYS A 76 3.88 6.86 1.87
CA LYS A 76 2.48 7.26 1.62
C LYS A 76 1.49 6.70 2.65
N THR A 77 1.66 5.43 3.03
CA THR A 77 0.80 4.81 4.06
C THR A 77 1.04 5.36 5.46
N LEU A 78 2.27 5.76 5.78
CA LEU A 78 2.58 6.46 7.03
C LEU A 78 2.06 7.91 7.01
N SER A 79 2.21 8.64 5.92
CA SER A 79 1.74 10.02 5.81
C SER A 79 0.21 10.11 5.89
N ASN A 80 -0.50 9.09 5.42
CA ASN A 80 -1.95 8.99 5.56
C ASN A 80 -2.39 8.42 6.94
N HIS A 81 -1.45 7.98 7.77
CA HIS A 81 -1.77 7.46 9.09
C HIS A 81 -2.22 8.62 9.99
N ARG A 82 -3.43 8.52 10.53
CA ARG A 82 -3.86 9.40 11.61
C ARG A 82 -3.56 8.72 12.94
N CYS A 83 -2.45 9.11 13.56
CA CYS A 83 -2.09 8.59 14.86
C CYS A 83 -3.09 9.13 15.91
N PRO A 84 -3.74 8.25 16.70
CA PRO A 84 -4.66 8.68 17.75
C PRO A 84 -3.96 9.34 18.94
N VAL A 85 -2.64 9.16 19.05
CA VAL A 85 -1.80 9.72 20.13
C VAL A 85 -1.11 11.02 19.69
N ALA A 86 -1.05 11.31 18.39
CA ALA A 86 -0.32 12.47 17.87
C ALA A 86 -1.04 13.79 18.17
N GLN A 87 -0.42 14.64 18.99
CA GLN A 87 -0.89 16.00 19.26
C GLN A 87 -0.48 17.01 18.17
N GLY A 88 0.24 16.58 17.13
CA GLY A 88 0.67 17.46 16.04
C GLY A 88 1.34 16.71 14.90
N GLY A 89 0.55 16.05 14.04
CA GLY A 89 1.04 15.42 12.81
C GLY A 89 1.91 14.18 13.00
N THR A 90 1.92 13.28 12.03
CA THR A 90 2.79 12.10 12.05
C THR A 90 4.17 12.47 11.55
N ARG A 91 5.15 12.55 12.44
CA ARG A 91 6.57 12.68 12.08
C ARG A 91 7.14 11.30 11.72
N TRP A 92 7.84 11.24 10.59
CA TRP A 92 8.59 10.08 10.13
C TRP A 92 10.05 10.24 10.53
N VAL A 93 10.67 9.16 11.02
CA VAL A 93 12.11 9.08 11.23
C VAL A 93 12.67 7.88 10.46
N PRO A 94 13.83 8.01 9.80
CA PRO A 94 14.60 6.86 9.37
C PRO A 94 15.05 6.08 10.61
N SER A 95 14.97 4.76 10.57
CA SER A 95 15.63 3.95 11.59
C SER A 95 17.14 3.97 11.31
N ILE A 96 17.91 4.47 12.29
CA ILE A 96 19.39 4.58 12.28
C ILE A 96 20.02 3.21 12.54
#